data_AF-A0A965CS21-F1
#
_entry.id   AF-A0A965CS21-F1
#
_cell.length_a   1.000
_cell.length_b   1.000
_cell.length_c   1.000
_cell.angle_alpha   90.00
_cell.angle_beta   90.00
_cell.angle_gamma   90.00
#
_symmetry.space_group_name_H-M   'P 1'
#
loop_
_entity.id
_entity.type
_entity.pdbx_description
1 polymer ?
#
loop_
_entity_poly.entity_id
_entity_poly.type
_entity_poly.pdbx_seq_one_letter_code
_entity_poly.pdbx_strand_id
1 'polypeptide(L)'
;MLLRSFYDQIILKYSKTVLLLILLGVAFLGYEARKLEIDASSETLLLEDDKDLEYTRLINQRYYTPDFLVVSYTPSGDLLSDRVLETVRNLSKDLEQLERVESVTSILNVPLLESPPKPIAELLEDVPTLESPGIDKELAKQEFLNSPIYQDNLVSEDFKTTALLVNLHDDERNRELREARDALRSKEKDGTLTAEEAREFEQVQIDYKAHRDMMRAVESKNIAQVRAILEKYRGEDELFLGGLTMIADDLVTFIKNDLQIFGVGVLIFLVVTLSFIFRQLRWVILPVLTCSFSVIATTGLLGMFGWEVTVISSNFISLQLIITMAITIHLIVRYRELARTQPDKNQHDLVLDTVVFMAMPCLYAVLTTIAGFSSLILSGILPVINFGWMMSAGVSVSLLMTFLLFPALQLQFNKLMPNLSFENRFSLTLVFSRFTDRYGNGILWFSALLLIISMIGGTRLMVENSFIDYFKESTEIYQGLKVIDQKLGGTTTLDVVLNFEDDEEPEEVSEEPANPDADEEESEEFEDFSEFEEEIEAEEGGAQYWFTSYRMEQLEALHNYLDEIPETGKVLSLATLLKVGRTINDGKPLDNFMLALVYNELPEEFRKIIL
;
A
#
# COMPACT_ATOMS: atom_id res chain seq x y z
N MET A 1 -19.43 -33.52 -33.85
CA MET A 1 -20.02 -33.05 -35.12
C MET A 1 -20.23 -31.52 -35.11
N LEU A 2 -20.85 -30.97 -34.07
CA LEU A 2 -21.09 -29.51 -33.93
C LEU A 2 -19.83 -28.64 -34.02
N LEU A 3 -18.79 -28.95 -33.22
CA LEU A 3 -17.54 -28.18 -33.20
C LEU A 3 -16.85 -28.14 -34.58
N ARG A 4 -16.77 -29.30 -35.26
CA ARG A 4 -16.16 -29.39 -36.59
C ARG A 4 -16.94 -28.56 -37.61
N SER A 5 -18.27 -28.63 -37.59
CA SER A 5 -19.14 -27.83 -38.46
C SER A 5 -18.98 -26.34 -38.21
N PHE A 6 -18.89 -25.92 -36.94
CA PHE A 6 -18.67 -24.52 -36.56
C PHE A 6 -17.36 -23.98 -37.13
N TYR A 7 -16.25 -24.70 -36.92
CA TYR A 7 -14.96 -24.26 -37.46
C TYR A 7 -14.94 -24.27 -38.99
N ASP A 8 -15.41 -25.34 -39.61
CA ASP A 8 -15.40 -25.50 -41.07
C ASP A 8 -16.26 -24.41 -41.77
N GLN A 9 -17.50 -24.23 -41.32
CA GLN A 9 -18.48 -23.38 -42.02
C GLN A 9 -18.40 -21.90 -41.65
N ILE A 10 -17.88 -21.56 -40.46
CA ILE A 10 -17.84 -20.17 -39.96
C ILE A 10 -16.40 -19.68 -39.89
N ILE A 11 -15.57 -20.28 -39.04
CA ILE A 11 -14.23 -19.74 -38.72
C ILE A 11 -13.28 -19.85 -39.92
N LEU A 12 -13.18 -21.04 -40.52
CA LEU A 12 -12.24 -21.33 -41.60
C LEU A 12 -12.71 -20.72 -42.92
N LYS A 13 -13.99 -20.93 -43.28
CA LYS A 13 -14.60 -20.37 -44.48
C LYS A 13 -14.50 -18.84 -44.56
N TYR A 14 -14.73 -18.14 -43.45
CA TYR A 14 -14.67 -16.68 -43.38
C TYR A 14 -13.45 -16.16 -42.61
N SER A 15 -12.32 -16.87 -42.66
CA SER A 15 -11.11 -16.56 -41.89
C SER A 15 -10.65 -15.11 -41.98
N LYS A 16 -10.71 -14.47 -43.15
CA LYS A 16 -10.36 -13.04 -43.31
C LYS A 16 -11.33 -12.11 -42.58
N THR A 17 -12.62 -12.40 -42.63
CA THR A 17 -13.65 -11.64 -41.90
C THR A 17 -13.48 -11.82 -40.40
N VAL A 18 -13.18 -13.05 -39.95
CA VAL A 18 -12.89 -13.34 -38.53
C VAL A 18 -11.67 -12.55 -38.06
N LEU A 19 -10.58 -12.51 -38.84
CA LEU A 19 -9.39 -11.71 -38.52
C LEU A 19 -9.72 -10.21 -38.42
N LEU A 20 -10.54 -9.69 -39.34
CA LEU A 20 -10.98 -8.29 -39.31
C LEU A 20 -11.80 -8.00 -38.05
N LEU A 21 -12.75 -8.87 -37.69
CA LEU A 21 -13.57 -8.71 -36.48
C LEU A 21 -12.72 -8.79 -35.21
N ILE A 22 -11.76 -9.72 -35.15
CA ILE A 22 -10.81 -9.80 -34.04
C ILE A 22 -9.99 -8.51 -33.96
N LEU A 23 -9.47 -8.01 -35.08
CA LEU A 23 -8.66 -6.79 -35.10
C LEU A 23 -9.48 -5.57 -34.65
N LEU A 24 -10.73 -5.44 -35.07
CA LEU A 24 -11.64 -4.39 -34.60
C LEU A 24 -11.95 -4.52 -33.11
N GLY A 25 -12.24 -5.75 -32.64
CA GLY A 25 -12.50 -6.02 -31.23
C GLY A 25 -11.29 -5.72 -30.34
N VAL A 26 -10.09 -6.15 -30.76
CA VAL A 26 -8.83 -5.85 -30.05
C VAL A 26 -8.47 -4.37 -30.14
N ALA A 27 -8.77 -3.67 -31.24
CA ALA A 27 -8.57 -2.23 -31.31
C ALA A 27 -9.51 -1.47 -30.36
N PHE A 28 -10.78 -1.90 -30.26
CA PHE A 28 -11.74 -1.36 -29.29
C PHE A 28 -11.28 -1.63 -27.85
N LEU A 29 -10.95 -2.88 -27.52
CA LEU A 29 -10.43 -3.23 -26.19
C LEU A 29 -9.11 -2.52 -25.90
N GLY A 30 -8.22 -2.37 -26.89
CA GLY A 30 -6.99 -1.59 -26.74
C GLY A 30 -7.22 -0.10 -26.48
N TYR A 31 -8.34 0.46 -26.97
CA TYR A 31 -8.75 1.83 -26.62
C TYR A 31 -9.20 1.92 -25.16
N GLU A 32 -9.98 0.94 -24.70
CA GLU A 32 -10.47 0.80 -23.32
C GLU A 32 -9.34 0.46 -22.33
N ALA A 33 -8.27 -0.19 -22.79
CA ALA A 33 -7.08 -0.50 -21.97
C ALA A 33 -6.41 0.76 -21.40
N ARG A 34 -6.65 1.94 -21.98
CA ARG A 34 -6.16 3.23 -21.43
C ARG A 34 -6.90 3.67 -20.17
N LYS A 35 -8.03 3.05 -19.86
CA LYS A 35 -8.78 3.23 -18.61
C LYS A 35 -8.35 2.23 -17.52
N LEU A 36 -7.33 1.40 -17.79
CA LEU A 36 -6.78 0.53 -16.76
C LEU A 36 -6.12 1.40 -15.69
N GLU A 37 -6.61 1.25 -14.46
CA GLU A 37 -6.09 1.96 -13.30
C GLU A 37 -5.20 1.03 -12.47
N ILE A 38 -4.34 1.65 -11.68
CA ILE A 38 -3.45 0.98 -10.74
C ILE A 38 -3.77 1.53 -9.36
N ASP A 39 -4.03 0.63 -8.41
CA ASP A 39 -4.19 1.00 -7.01
C ASP A 39 -3.06 0.40 -6.16
N ALA A 40 -2.40 1.27 -5.41
CA ALA A 40 -1.30 0.94 -4.52
C ALA A 40 -1.60 1.30 -3.07
N SER A 41 -2.85 1.64 -2.72
CA SER A 41 -3.19 2.01 -1.35
C SER A 41 -3.13 0.79 -0.43
N SER A 42 -2.66 1.01 0.79
CA SER A 42 -2.67 0.00 1.86
C SER A 42 -4.09 -0.43 2.23
N GLU A 43 -5.06 0.47 2.16
CA GLU A 43 -6.48 0.16 2.41
C GLU A 43 -7.02 -0.92 1.46
N THR A 44 -6.54 -0.96 0.20
CA THR A 44 -6.98 -2.00 -0.73
C THR A 44 -6.55 -3.41 -0.32
N LEU A 45 -5.64 -3.57 0.63
CA LEU A 45 -5.22 -4.87 1.16
C LEU A 45 -6.27 -5.49 2.09
N LEU A 46 -7.17 -4.68 2.64
CA LEU A 46 -8.18 -5.08 3.60
C LEU A 46 -9.53 -5.35 2.91
N LEU A 47 -10.38 -6.13 3.56
CA LEU A 47 -11.76 -6.30 3.12
C LEU A 47 -12.56 -5.06 3.50
N GLU A 48 -13.53 -4.69 2.66
CA GLU A 48 -14.35 -3.50 2.88
C GLU A 48 -15.32 -3.63 4.07
N ASP A 49 -15.63 -4.87 4.47
CA ASP A 49 -16.46 -5.24 5.61
C ASP A 49 -15.63 -5.66 6.85
N ASP A 50 -14.33 -5.42 6.82
CA ASP A 50 -13.43 -5.69 7.94
C ASP A 50 -13.75 -4.79 9.15
N LYS A 51 -13.84 -5.38 10.34
CA LYS A 51 -14.19 -4.66 11.58
C LYS A 51 -13.09 -3.73 12.05
N ASP A 52 -11.84 -4.12 11.84
CA ASP A 52 -10.69 -3.32 12.26
C ASP A 52 -10.58 -2.10 11.32
N LEU A 53 -10.85 -2.27 10.03
CA LEU A 53 -10.96 -1.15 9.09
C LEU A 53 -12.11 -0.19 9.44
N GLU A 54 -13.28 -0.72 9.81
CA GLU A 54 -14.42 0.08 10.28
C GLU A 54 -14.06 0.88 11.54
N TYR A 55 -13.35 0.25 12.49
CA TYR A 55 -12.86 0.90 13.70
C TYR A 55 -11.82 1.98 13.40
N THR A 56 -10.80 1.70 12.58
CA THR A 56 -9.79 2.69 12.17
C THR A 56 -10.43 3.89 11.47
N ARG A 57 -11.43 3.68 10.61
CA ARG A 57 -12.19 4.78 9.97
C ARG A 57 -12.92 5.64 10.99
N LEU A 58 -13.54 5.03 12.01
CA LEU A 58 -14.19 5.76 13.10
C LEU A 58 -13.20 6.60 13.91
N ILE A 59 -12.03 6.04 14.23
CA ILE A 59 -10.97 6.75 14.96
C ILE A 59 -10.43 7.92 14.12
N ASN A 60 -10.15 7.72 12.84
CA ASN A 60 -9.71 8.78 11.92
C ASN A 60 -10.77 9.86 11.66
N GLN A 61 -12.05 9.56 11.87
CA GLN A 61 -13.12 10.55 11.80
C GLN A 61 -13.17 11.41 13.08
N ARG A 62 -12.88 10.79 14.24
CA ARG A 62 -12.88 11.47 15.54
C ARG A 62 -11.64 12.33 15.72
N TYR A 63 -10.47 11.76 15.45
CA TYR A 63 -9.19 12.40 15.64
C TYR A 63 -8.62 12.84 14.29
N TYR A 64 -8.46 14.15 14.13
CA TYR A 64 -7.92 14.72 12.91
C TYR A 64 -6.45 14.34 12.75
N THR A 65 -6.12 13.61 11.68
CA THR A 65 -4.74 13.30 11.31
C THR A 65 -4.45 13.94 9.95
N PRO A 66 -3.69 15.06 9.90
CA PRO A 66 -3.36 15.70 8.64
C PRO A 66 -2.42 14.81 7.81
N ASP A 67 -2.52 14.92 6.49
CA ASP A 67 -1.54 14.32 5.59
C ASP A 67 -0.22 15.09 5.66
N PHE A 68 0.90 14.38 5.79
CA PHE A 68 2.22 14.98 5.81
C PHE A 68 3.24 14.15 5.03
N LEU A 69 4.32 14.82 4.63
CA LEU A 69 5.56 14.19 4.18
C LEU A 69 6.63 14.40 5.26
N VAL A 70 7.56 13.46 5.36
CA VAL A 70 8.71 13.57 6.26
C VAL A 70 9.96 13.74 5.43
N VAL A 71 10.76 14.74 5.69
CA VAL A 71 12.10 14.88 5.10
C VAL A 71 13.12 14.63 6.18
N SER A 72 13.88 13.55 6.09
CA SER A 72 15.03 13.32 6.96
C SER A 72 16.25 14.04 6.41
N TYR A 73 16.94 14.81 7.24
CA TYR A 73 18.16 15.52 6.90
C TYR A 73 19.31 15.15 7.83
N THR A 74 20.38 14.57 7.27
CA THR A 74 21.64 14.28 7.98
C THR A 74 22.77 15.12 7.36
N PRO A 75 23.09 16.29 7.92
CA PRO A 75 24.20 17.09 7.43
C PRO A 75 25.57 16.46 7.73
N SER A 76 26.56 16.85 6.94
CA SER A 76 27.98 16.51 7.15
C SER A 76 28.61 17.24 8.35
N GLY A 77 27.92 18.24 8.90
CA GLY A 77 28.38 19.10 10.00
C GLY A 77 27.42 19.07 11.19
N ASP A 78 27.68 19.93 12.18
CA ASP A 78 26.83 20.06 13.37
C ASP A 78 25.45 20.63 13.03
N LEU A 79 24.38 20.04 13.60
CA LEU A 79 22.99 20.39 13.30
C LEU A 79 22.66 21.87 13.56
N LEU A 80 23.28 22.47 14.58
CA LEU A 80 23.05 23.86 14.97
C LEU A 80 24.07 24.85 14.39
N SER A 81 24.91 24.40 13.46
CA SER A 81 25.81 25.28 12.73
C SER A 81 25.03 26.23 11.81
N ASP A 82 25.52 27.46 11.65
CA ASP A 82 24.80 28.48 10.87
C ASP A 82 24.56 28.05 9.41
N ARG A 83 25.49 27.27 8.84
CA ARG A 83 25.32 26.67 7.49
C ARG A 83 24.10 25.77 7.44
N VAL A 84 23.98 24.85 8.41
CA VAL A 84 22.91 23.85 8.44
C VAL A 84 21.57 24.51 8.74
N LEU A 85 21.51 25.42 9.71
CA LEU A 85 20.30 26.17 10.03
C LEU A 85 19.82 27.01 8.83
N GLU A 86 20.74 27.61 8.08
CA GLU A 86 20.41 28.35 6.86
C GLU A 86 19.95 27.42 5.73
N THR A 87 20.51 26.21 5.62
CA THR A 87 20.01 25.18 4.70
C THR A 87 18.58 24.78 5.06
N VAL A 88 18.30 24.45 6.33
CA VAL A 88 16.95 24.09 6.78
C VAL A 88 15.97 25.22 6.52
N ARG A 89 16.35 26.48 6.80
CA ARG A 89 15.50 27.66 6.56
C ARG A 89 15.15 27.84 5.09
N ASN A 90 16.14 27.77 4.21
CA ASN A 90 15.92 27.94 2.77
C ASN A 90 15.15 26.75 2.18
N LEU A 91 15.41 25.54 2.67
CA LEU A 91 14.67 24.34 2.30
C LEU A 91 13.18 24.46 2.70
N SER A 92 12.89 24.80 3.95
CA SER A 92 11.51 25.01 4.43
C SER A 92 10.79 26.07 3.60
N LYS A 93 11.44 27.21 3.35
CA LYS A 93 10.86 28.29 2.55
C LYS A 93 10.59 27.91 1.09
N ASP A 94 11.44 27.07 0.49
CA ASP A 94 11.21 26.58 -0.88
C ASP A 94 10.08 25.55 -0.93
N LEU A 95 9.95 24.72 0.11
CA LEU A 95 8.86 23.75 0.24
C LEU A 95 7.51 24.44 0.47
N GLU A 96 7.45 25.47 1.32
CA GLU A 96 6.24 26.27 1.59
C GLU A 96 5.75 27.08 0.37
N GLN A 97 6.56 27.23 -0.69
CA GLN A 97 6.12 27.82 -1.95
C GLN A 97 5.26 26.87 -2.80
N LEU A 98 5.23 25.58 -2.46
CA LEU A 98 4.42 24.60 -3.17
C LEU A 98 2.96 24.73 -2.76
N GLU A 99 2.07 24.78 -3.76
CA GLU A 99 0.61 24.96 -3.57
C GLU A 99 -0.04 23.91 -2.66
N ARG A 100 0.54 22.71 -2.55
CA ARG A 100 0.01 21.61 -1.73
C ARG A 100 0.48 21.67 -0.27
N VAL A 101 1.57 22.40 0.01
CA VAL A 101 2.23 22.45 1.32
C VAL A 101 1.63 23.60 2.12
N GLU A 102 1.12 23.28 3.30
CA GLU A 102 0.53 24.25 4.23
C GLU A 102 1.60 24.92 5.09
N SER A 103 2.49 24.11 5.66
CA SER A 103 3.55 24.55 6.56
C SER A 103 4.67 23.52 6.63
N VAL A 104 5.86 23.95 7.05
CA VAL A 104 6.97 23.04 7.34
C VAL A 104 7.39 23.17 8.81
N THR A 105 7.19 22.11 9.58
CA THR A 105 7.68 22.01 10.97
C THR A 105 9.12 21.49 10.96
N SER A 106 10.02 22.15 11.68
CA SER A 106 11.44 21.78 11.77
C SER A 106 12.04 22.25 13.09
N ILE A 107 13.30 21.88 13.38
CA ILE A 107 14.03 22.39 14.54
C ILE A 107 14.05 23.92 14.66
N LEU A 108 13.81 24.66 13.56
CA LEU A 108 13.81 26.12 13.56
C LEU A 108 12.60 26.72 14.29
N ASN A 109 11.42 26.15 14.09
CA ASN A 109 10.13 26.76 14.45
C ASN A 109 9.33 25.96 15.48
N VAL A 110 9.84 24.81 15.93
CA VAL A 110 9.21 24.11 17.05
C VAL A 110 9.37 24.90 18.36
N PRO A 111 8.36 24.83 19.24
CA PRO A 111 8.40 25.39 20.59
C PRO A 111 9.63 24.96 21.41
N LEU A 112 10.33 25.91 22.01
CA LEU A 112 11.32 25.67 23.05
C LEU A 112 10.69 26.02 24.40
N LEU A 113 10.30 25.01 25.15
CA LEU A 113 9.58 25.14 26.41
C LEU A 113 10.54 25.24 27.60
N GLU A 114 11.77 24.74 27.44
CA GLU A 114 12.80 24.72 28.49
C GLU A 114 13.99 25.64 28.18
N SER A 115 14.08 26.20 26.97
CA SER A 115 15.24 26.94 26.48
C SER A 115 14.89 28.34 25.96
N PRO A 116 14.94 29.39 26.80
CA PRO A 116 15.31 29.38 28.22
C PRO A 116 14.14 28.96 29.14
N PRO A 117 14.42 28.52 30.38
CA PRO A 117 13.37 28.19 31.34
C PRO A 117 12.55 29.44 31.65
N LYS A 118 11.25 29.41 31.36
CA LYS A 118 10.29 30.48 31.65
C LYS A 118 9.10 29.93 32.44
N PRO A 119 8.43 30.74 33.27
CA PRO A 119 7.16 30.35 33.88
C PRO A 119 6.10 30.03 32.82
N ILE A 120 5.20 29.08 33.10
CA ILE A 120 4.11 28.67 32.20
C ILE A 120 3.30 29.87 31.70
N ALA A 121 2.98 30.82 32.58
CA ALA A 121 2.24 32.03 32.22
C ALA A 121 2.93 32.88 31.13
N GLU A 122 4.27 32.94 31.11
CA GLU A 122 5.01 33.64 30.07
C GLU A 122 5.08 32.84 28.77
N LEU A 123 5.13 31.50 28.86
CA LEU A 123 5.11 30.61 27.69
C LEU A 123 3.75 30.64 26.98
N LEU A 124 2.64 30.82 27.70
CA LEU A 124 1.31 30.97 27.10
C LEU A 124 1.19 32.25 26.24
N GLU A 125 1.97 33.29 26.53
CA GLU A 125 1.98 34.53 25.76
C GLU A 125 2.96 34.52 24.57
N ASP A 126 4.18 33.99 24.77
CA ASP A 126 5.25 33.97 23.76
C ASP A 126 6.20 32.78 23.94
N VAL A 127 5.96 31.73 23.16
CA VAL A 127 6.80 30.53 23.14
C VAL A 127 8.03 30.76 22.24
N PRO A 128 9.25 30.71 22.80
CA PRO A 128 10.44 30.90 21.98
C PRO A 128 10.65 29.72 21.02
N THR A 129 11.33 29.98 19.91
CA THR A 129 11.80 28.97 18.94
C THR A 129 13.28 29.19 18.67
N LEU A 130 13.96 28.33 17.91
CA LEU A 130 15.36 28.58 17.52
C LEU A 130 15.54 29.88 16.72
N GLU A 131 14.49 30.41 16.09
CA GLU A 131 14.53 31.68 15.38
C GLU A 131 14.33 32.91 16.28
N SER A 132 13.91 32.71 17.54
CA SER A 132 13.76 33.78 18.50
C SER A 132 15.11 34.43 18.85
N PRO A 133 15.15 35.76 19.06
CA PRO A 133 16.40 36.45 19.33
C PRO A 133 16.98 36.06 20.69
N GLY A 134 18.28 35.76 20.72
CA GLY A 134 19.03 35.54 21.97
C GLY A 134 18.97 34.11 22.53
N ILE A 135 18.52 33.14 21.73
CA ILE A 135 18.46 31.72 22.14
C ILE A 135 19.86 31.11 22.24
N ASP A 136 20.10 30.42 23.34
CA ASP A 136 21.31 29.64 23.56
C ASP A 136 21.17 28.28 22.85
N LYS A 137 22.03 28.06 21.85
CA LYS A 137 22.03 26.83 21.04
C LYS A 137 22.37 25.58 21.86
N GLU A 138 23.18 25.70 22.92
CA GLU A 138 23.52 24.55 23.77
C GLU A 138 22.35 24.15 24.66
N LEU A 139 21.57 25.11 25.16
CA LEU A 139 20.33 24.82 25.89
C LEU A 139 19.30 24.17 24.96
N ALA A 140 19.08 24.77 23.78
CA ALA A 140 18.16 24.19 22.79
C ALA A 140 18.55 22.76 22.38
N LYS A 141 19.85 22.49 22.23
CA LYS A 141 20.36 21.13 21.97
C LYS A 141 20.01 20.16 23.10
N GLN A 142 20.17 20.57 24.35
CA GLN A 142 19.81 19.74 25.50
C GLN A 142 18.31 19.47 25.53
N GLU A 143 17.48 20.47 25.25
CA GLU A 143 16.03 20.28 25.17
C GLU A 143 15.65 19.31 24.04
N PHE A 144 16.20 19.46 22.84
CA PHE A 144 15.92 18.53 21.75
C PHE A 144 16.32 17.07 22.06
N LEU A 145 17.39 16.88 22.84
CA LEU A 145 17.89 15.56 23.21
C LEU A 145 17.17 14.94 24.42
N ASN A 146 16.56 15.74 25.29
CA ASN A 146 15.95 15.26 26.53
C ASN A 146 14.42 15.38 26.52
N SER A 147 13.85 16.20 25.65
CA SER A 147 12.41 16.39 25.55
C SER A 147 11.74 15.11 25.04
N PRO A 148 10.72 14.60 25.73
CA PRO A 148 9.98 13.43 25.29
C PRO A 148 9.18 13.71 24.00
N ILE A 149 9.07 14.95 23.54
CA ILE A 149 8.42 15.30 22.27
C ILE A 149 9.40 15.22 21.09
N TYR A 150 10.65 15.64 21.29
CA TYR A 150 11.61 15.86 20.19
C TYR A 150 12.63 14.74 20.03
N GLN A 151 13.08 14.14 21.12
CA GLN A 151 14.04 13.05 21.07
C GLN A 151 13.43 11.83 20.36
N ASP A 152 14.17 11.31 19.37
CA ASP A 152 13.79 10.19 18.51
C ASP A 152 12.46 10.41 17.80
N ASN A 153 12.18 11.66 17.43
CA ASN A 153 11.01 12.06 16.66
C ASN A 153 11.36 13.20 15.70
N LEU A 154 11.84 14.33 16.25
CA LEU A 154 12.32 15.48 15.47
C LEU A 154 13.83 15.44 15.23
N VAL A 155 14.59 14.91 16.20
CA VAL A 155 16.04 14.73 16.10
C VAL A 155 16.44 13.33 16.54
N SER A 156 17.52 12.80 15.96
CA SER A 156 18.07 11.52 16.39
C SER A 156 18.76 11.61 17.75
N GLU A 157 18.76 10.51 18.50
CA GLU A 157 19.55 10.30 19.74
C GLU A 157 21.00 10.82 19.65
N ASP A 158 21.67 10.63 18.50
CA ASP A 158 23.06 11.07 18.30
C ASP A 158 23.19 12.54 17.86
N PHE A 159 22.08 13.26 17.75
CA PHE A 159 21.95 14.65 17.32
C PHE A 159 22.62 14.95 15.97
N LYS A 160 22.55 14.00 15.03
CA LYS A 160 23.08 14.17 13.67
C LYS A 160 22.02 14.24 12.60
N THR A 161 20.81 13.76 12.90
CA THR A 161 19.70 13.70 11.93
C THR A 161 18.55 14.52 12.48
N THR A 162 17.87 15.26 11.61
CA THR A 162 16.63 15.96 11.96
C THR A 162 15.53 15.68 10.93
N ALA A 163 14.28 15.66 11.37
CA ALA A 163 13.10 15.60 10.52
C ALA A 163 12.60 17.01 10.20
N LEU A 164 12.13 17.20 8.97
CA LEU A 164 11.24 18.29 8.61
C LEU A 164 9.88 17.66 8.27
N LEU A 165 8.85 18.04 9.01
CA LEU A 165 7.47 17.63 8.76
C LEU A 165 6.86 18.62 7.77
N VAL A 166 6.56 18.16 6.56
CA VAL A 166 5.96 18.96 5.50
C VAL A 166 4.46 18.69 5.54
N ASN A 167 3.71 19.55 6.22
CA ASN A 167 2.27 19.42 6.38
C ASN A 167 1.59 19.79 5.07
N LEU A 168 0.67 18.94 4.61
CA LEU A 168 -0.08 19.17 3.40
C LEU A 168 -1.46 19.72 3.76
N HIS A 169 -1.98 20.67 2.98
CA HIS A 169 -3.35 21.15 3.13
C HIS A 169 -4.37 20.02 3.23
N ASP A 170 -5.46 20.23 3.96
CA ASP A 170 -6.53 19.25 3.99
C ASP A 170 -7.27 19.14 2.65
N ASP A 171 -7.78 17.94 2.34
CA ASP A 171 -8.66 17.70 1.19
C ASP A 171 -10.10 17.52 1.69
N GLU A 172 -10.74 18.65 1.97
CA GLU A 172 -12.10 18.69 2.49
C GLU A 172 -13.08 17.92 1.60
N ARG A 173 -12.92 18.03 0.28
CA ARG A 173 -13.79 17.36 -0.68
C ARG A 173 -13.64 15.84 -0.60
N ASN A 174 -12.41 15.34 -0.44
CA ASN A 174 -12.17 13.92 -0.24
C ASN A 174 -12.78 13.43 1.09
N ARG A 175 -12.66 14.21 2.17
CA ARG A 175 -13.31 13.87 3.45
C ARG A 175 -14.83 13.80 3.30
N GLU A 176 -15.47 14.81 2.73
CA GLU A 176 -16.92 14.83 2.48
C GLU A 176 -17.39 13.62 1.67
N LEU A 177 -16.67 13.29 0.59
CA LEU A 177 -17.01 12.17 -0.28
C LEU A 177 -16.82 10.82 0.43
N ARG A 178 -15.77 10.67 1.26
CA ARG A 178 -15.55 9.46 2.08
C ARG A 178 -16.66 9.28 3.10
N GLU A 179 -16.98 10.33 3.88
CA GLU A 179 -18.01 10.28 4.91
C GLU A 179 -19.39 9.97 4.31
N ALA A 180 -19.75 10.63 3.19
CA ALA A 180 -21.00 10.36 2.49
C ALA A 180 -21.07 8.91 1.97
N ARG A 181 -19.96 8.42 1.38
CA ARG A 181 -19.85 7.04 0.89
C ARG A 181 -20.03 6.04 2.03
N ASP A 182 -19.34 6.26 3.14
CA ASP A 182 -19.30 5.31 4.26
C ASP A 182 -20.64 5.29 5.00
N ALA A 183 -21.30 6.45 5.15
CA ALA A 183 -22.66 6.53 5.70
C ALA A 183 -23.70 5.79 4.84
N LEU A 184 -23.65 5.96 3.51
CA LEU A 184 -24.55 5.26 2.59
C LEU A 184 -24.26 3.75 2.54
N ARG A 185 -22.98 3.36 2.60
CA ARG A 185 -22.58 1.95 2.65
C ARG A 185 -23.04 1.27 3.94
N SER A 186 -22.99 1.96 5.08
CA SER A 186 -23.53 1.47 6.35
C SER A 186 -25.04 1.16 6.23
N LYS A 187 -25.81 2.09 5.62
CA LYS A 187 -27.24 1.86 5.33
C LYS A 187 -27.49 0.69 4.37
N GLU A 188 -26.62 0.50 3.37
CA GLU A 188 -26.69 -0.65 2.46
C GLU A 188 -26.50 -1.97 3.21
N LYS A 189 -25.49 -2.05 4.10
CA LYS A 189 -25.19 -3.20 4.95
C LYS A 189 -26.35 -3.55 5.87
N ASP A 190 -26.99 -2.53 6.45
CA ASP A 190 -28.15 -2.69 7.34
C ASP A 190 -29.46 -2.98 6.57
N GLY A 191 -29.43 -2.94 5.23
CA GLY A 191 -30.61 -3.12 4.39
C GLY A 191 -31.65 -2.00 4.52
N THR A 192 -31.24 -0.82 4.99
CA THR A 192 -32.10 0.36 5.20
C THR A 192 -32.03 1.37 4.07
N LEU A 193 -31.17 1.14 3.06
CA LEU A 193 -30.96 2.02 1.92
C LEU A 193 -32.21 2.17 1.05
N THR A 194 -32.64 3.42 0.86
CA THR A 194 -33.75 3.75 -0.05
C THR A 194 -33.30 3.75 -1.51
N ALA A 195 -34.26 3.72 -2.45
CA ALA A 195 -33.95 3.77 -3.88
C ALA A 195 -33.34 5.12 -4.33
N GLU A 196 -33.59 6.20 -3.60
CA GLU A 196 -32.96 7.50 -3.84
C GLU A 196 -31.51 7.50 -3.35
N GLU A 197 -31.29 7.04 -2.11
CA GLU A 197 -29.95 6.86 -1.53
C GLU A 197 -29.10 5.86 -2.32
N ALA A 198 -29.69 4.84 -2.94
CA ALA A 198 -28.95 3.92 -3.82
C ALA A 198 -28.38 4.61 -5.06
N ARG A 199 -29.10 5.58 -5.63
CA ARG A 199 -28.60 6.39 -6.77
C ARG A 199 -27.57 7.41 -6.30
N GLU A 200 -27.79 8.00 -5.14
CA GLU A 200 -26.82 8.88 -4.50
C GLU A 200 -25.52 8.13 -4.22
N PHE A 201 -25.59 6.90 -3.69
CA PHE A 201 -24.44 6.07 -3.41
C PHE A 201 -23.62 5.77 -4.67
N GLU A 202 -24.28 5.40 -5.76
CA GLU A 202 -23.63 5.21 -7.06
C GLU A 202 -22.93 6.50 -7.53
N GLN A 203 -23.57 7.66 -7.39
CA GLN A 203 -22.98 8.94 -7.78
C GLN A 203 -21.79 9.32 -6.88
N VAL A 204 -21.92 9.16 -5.56
CA VAL A 204 -20.85 9.44 -4.60
C VAL A 204 -19.64 8.54 -4.86
N GLN A 205 -19.85 7.27 -5.23
CA GLN A 205 -18.76 6.37 -5.63
C GLN A 205 -18.02 6.87 -6.87
N ILE A 206 -18.77 7.33 -7.89
CA ILE A 206 -18.19 7.90 -9.12
C ILE A 206 -17.40 9.17 -8.81
N ASP A 207 -17.97 10.08 -8.01
CA ASP A 207 -17.36 11.36 -7.66
C ASP A 207 -16.12 11.16 -6.78
N TYR A 208 -16.21 10.27 -5.78
CA TYR A 208 -15.09 9.87 -4.92
C TYR A 208 -13.93 9.33 -5.75
N LYS A 209 -14.24 8.41 -6.67
CA LYS A 209 -13.23 7.82 -7.56
C LYS A 209 -12.57 8.88 -8.45
N ALA A 210 -13.37 9.73 -9.11
CA ALA A 210 -12.86 10.78 -9.98
C ALA A 210 -11.99 11.80 -9.23
N HIS A 211 -12.39 12.16 -8.01
CA HIS A 211 -11.63 13.05 -7.13
C HIS A 211 -10.30 12.42 -6.71
N ARG A 212 -10.34 11.17 -6.23
CA ARG A 212 -9.14 10.40 -5.86
C ARG A 212 -8.14 10.31 -7.03
N ASP A 213 -8.61 10.04 -8.25
CA ASP A 213 -7.73 9.90 -9.41
C ASP A 213 -7.12 11.25 -9.85
N MET A 214 -7.87 12.35 -9.72
CA MET A 214 -7.34 13.70 -9.89
C MET A 214 -6.27 14.01 -8.84
N MET A 215 -6.55 13.72 -7.56
CA MET A 215 -5.63 13.99 -6.46
C MET A 215 -4.35 13.16 -6.55
N ARG A 216 -4.40 11.92 -7.04
CA ARG A 216 -3.19 11.13 -7.35
C ARG A 216 -2.24 11.86 -8.31
N ALA A 217 -2.79 12.54 -9.33
CA ALA A 217 -1.96 13.31 -10.26
C ALA A 217 -1.38 14.57 -9.63
N VAL A 218 -2.13 15.22 -8.72
CA VAL A 218 -1.66 16.36 -7.93
C VAL A 218 -0.53 15.93 -7.00
N GLU A 219 -0.71 14.83 -6.25
CA GLU A 219 0.31 14.31 -5.33
C GLU A 219 1.57 13.87 -6.06
N SER A 220 1.44 13.13 -7.16
CA SER A 220 2.59 12.73 -7.97
C SER A 220 3.41 13.93 -8.45
N LYS A 221 2.73 15.02 -8.84
CA LYS A 221 3.39 16.28 -9.18
C LYS A 221 4.02 16.95 -7.96
N ASN A 222 3.32 17.00 -6.82
CA ASN A 222 3.83 17.57 -5.57
C ASN A 222 5.12 16.86 -5.11
N ILE A 223 5.08 15.52 -5.04
CA ILE A 223 6.23 14.67 -4.68
C ILE A 223 7.40 14.92 -5.63
N ALA A 224 7.15 15.01 -6.94
CA ALA A 224 8.21 15.33 -7.91
C ALA A 224 8.81 16.73 -7.69
N GLN A 225 8.00 17.71 -7.31
CA GLN A 225 8.48 19.07 -6.98
C GLN A 225 9.28 19.09 -5.68
N VAL A 226 8.80 18.40 -4.63
CA VAL A 226 9.53 18.22 -3.36
C VAL A 226 10.89 17.57 -3.63
N ARG A 227 10.94 16.45 -4.35
CA ARG A 227 12.21 15.79 -4.75
C ARG A 227 13.15 16.72 -5.51
N ALA A 228 12.61 17.52 -6.44
CA ALA A 228 13.41 18.49 -7.19
C ALA A 228 13.97 19.62 -6.31
N ILE A 229 13.28 19.98 -5.23
CA ILE A 229 13.79 20.93 -4.23
C ILE A 229 14.88 20.24 -3.40
N LEU A 230 14.63 19.05 -2.85
CA LEU A 230 15.58 18.31 -2.04
C LEU A 230 16.92 18.08 -2.75
N GLU A 231 16.88 17.74 -4.04
CA GLU A 231 18.10 17.51 -4.83
C GLU A 231 19.00 18.76 -4.93
N LYS A 232 18.43 19.98 -4.84
CA LYS A 232 19.23 21.23 -4.80
C LYS A 232 20.03 21.38 -3.51
N TYR A 233 19.52 20.82 -2.41
CA TYR A 233 20.08 20.95 -1.08
C TYR A 233 20.92 19.74 -0.64
N ARG A 234 20.87 18.64 -1.39
CA ARG A 234 21.58 17.39 -1.07
C ARG A 234 23.08 17.57 -0.91
N GLY A 235 23.76 18.12 -1.91
CA GLY A 235 25.22 18.37 -1.82
C GLY A 235 26.02 17.14 -1.36
N GLU A 236 26.73 17.26 -0.24
CA GLU A 236 27.41 16.16 0.46
C GLU A 236 26.59 15.57 1.63
N ASP A 237 25.44 16.18 1.94
CA ASP A 237 24.55 15.81 3.03
C ASP A 237 23.55 14.72 2.58
N GLU A 238 22.99 13.96 3.52
CA GLU A 238 21.97 12.95 3.22
C GLU A 238 20.57 13.54 3.42
N LEU A 239 19.77 13.55 2.35
CA LEU A 239 18.36 13.92 2.36
C LEU A 239 17.54 12.76 1.79
N PHE A 240 16.48 12.40 2.52
CA PHE A 240 15.50 11.42 2.06
C PHE A 240 14.09 11.95 2.30
N LEU A 241 13.22 11.71 1.33
CA LEU A 241 11.79 11.90 1.45
C LEU A 241 11.14 10.63 1.99
N GLY A 242 10.18 10.79 2.88
CA GLY A 242 9.35 9.77 3.52
C GLY A 242 7.90 10.22 3.59
N GLY A 243 7.02 9.33 4.05
CA GLY A 243 5.58 9.55 4.16
C GLY A 243 4.74 8.63 3.27
N LEU A 244 3.52 8.34 3.72
CA LEU A 244 2.62 7.38 3.07
C LEU A 244 2.25 7.79 1.63
N THR A 245 2.03 9.07 1.39
CA THR A 245 1.69 9.59 0.05
C THR A 245 2.83 9.40 -0.95
N MET A 246 4.08 9.59 -0.52
CA MET A 246 5.27 9.31 -1.33
C MET A 246 5.42 7.82 -1.63
N ILE A 247 5.26 6.98 -0.60
CA ILE A 247 5.29 5.52 -0.74
C ILE A 247 4.28 5.04 -1.80
N ALA A 248 3.05 5.54 -1.74
CA ALA A 248 1.99 5.16 -2.66
C ALA A 248 2.31 5.55 -4.12
N ASP A 249 2.86 6.75 -4.35
CA ASP A 249 3.29 7.20 -5.68
C ASP A 249 4.42 6.33 -6.27
N ASP A 250 5.42 6.00 -5.46
CA ASP A 250 6.54 5.15 -5.86
C ASP A 250 6.07 3.74 -6.22
N LEU A 251 5.17 3.15 -5.42
CA LEU A 251 4.57 1.85 -5.73
C LEU A 251 3.84 1.87 -7.08
N VAL A 252 3.02 2.89 -7.35
CA VAL A 252 2.33 3.01 -8.66
C VAL A 252 3.36 3.06 -9.80
N THR A 253 4.44 3.80 -9.61
CA THR A 253 5.53 3.91 -10.60
C THR A 253 6.24 2.58 -10.81
N PHE A 254 6.54 1.83 -9.74
CA PHE A 254 7.14 0.50 -9.85
C PHE A 254 6.20 -0.50 -10.50
N ILE A 255 4.90 -0.52 -10.16
CA ILE A 255 3.91 -1.38 -10.82
C ILE A 255 3.85 -1.09 -12.32
N LYS A 256 3.80 0.20 -12.72
CA LYS A 256 3.83 0.59 -14.14
C LYS A 256 5.09 0.08 -14.84
N ASN A 257 6.24 0.24 -14.18
CA ASN A 257 7.52 -0.19 -14.72
C ASN A 257 7.61 -1.73 -14.81
N ASP A 258 7.10 -2.45 -13.82
CA ASP A 258 7.06 -3.91 -13.80
C ASP A 258 6.18 -4.45 -14.92
N LEU A 259 4.97 -3.89 -15.11
CA LEU A 259 4.09 -4.25 -16.23
C LEU A 259 4.80 -4.12 -17.59
N GLN A 260 5.65 -3.10 -17.75
CA GLN A 260 6.40 -2.86 -18.98
C GLN A 260 7.66 -3.73 -19.09
N ILE A 261 8.59 -3.65 -18.14
CA ILE A 261 9.87 -4.35 -18.17
C ILE A 261 9.67 -5.85 -18.09
N PHE A 262 8.85 -6.32 -17.16
CA PHE A 262 8.63 -7.75 -16.98
C PHE A 262 7.87 -8.34 -18.18
N GLY A 263 6.83 -7.66 -18.66
CA GLY A 263 6.06 -8.07 -19.83
C GLY A 263 6.91 -8.12 -21.12
N VAL A 264 7.67 -7.07 -21.41
CA VAL A 264 8.57 -7.01 -22.58
C VAL A 264 9.73 -8.00 -22.43
N GLY A 265 10.31 -8.14 -21.23
CA GLY A 265 11.39 -9.06 -20.93
C GLY A 265 10.97 -10.52 -21.18
N VAL A 266 9.81 -10.93 -20.65
CA VAL A 266 9.23 -12.25 -20.92
C VAL A 266 8.98 -12.42 -22.42
N LEU A 267 8.39 -11.43 -23.10
CA LEU A 267 8.14 -11.53 -24.54
C LEU A 267 9.43 -11.76 -25.35
N ILE A 268 10.51 -11.02 -25.07
CA ILE A 268 11.82 -11.21 -25.72
C ILE A 268 12.35 -12.63 -25.43
N PHE A 269 12.29 -13.07 -24.17
CA PHE A 269 12.70 -14.41 -23.78
C PHE A 269 11.92 -15.49 -24.55
N LEU A 270 10.61 -15.32 -24.70
CA LEU A 270 9.77 -16.23 -25.50
C LEU A 270 10.17 -16.22 -26.97
N VAL A 271 10.39 -15.05 -27.59
CA VAL A 271 10.83 -14.95 -28.99
C VAL A 271 12.14 -15.68 -29.22
N VAL A 272 13.13 -15.48 -28.35
CA VAL A 272 14.45 -16.14 -28.43
C VAL A 272 14.29 -17.65 -28.32
N THR A 273 13.55 -18.11 -27.31
CA THR A 273 13.34 -19.53 -27.04
C THR A 273 12.60 -20.22 -28.18
N LEU A 274 11.50 -19.63 -28.67
CA LEU A 274 10.72 -20.17 -29.79
C LEU A 274 11.54 -20.18 -31.09
N SER A 275 12.35 -19.14 -31.34
CA SER A 275 13.22 -19.08 -32.51
C SER A 275 14.26 -20.20 -32.50
N PHE A 276 14.83 -20.48 -31.33
CA PHE A 276 15.79 -21.55 -31.14
C PHE A 276 15.17 -22.95 -31.36
N ILE A 277 13.98 -23.18 -30.78
CA ILE A 277 13.28 -24.48 -30.84
C ILE A 277 12.72 -24.75 -32.24
N PHE A 278 11.91 -23.84 -32.76
CA PHE A 278 11.15 -24.10 -33.99
C PHE A 278 11.93 -23.80 -35.27
N ARG A 279 12.92 -22.89 -35.21
CA ARG A 279 13.77 -22.49 -36.36
C ARG A 279 13.00 -22.13 -37.63
N GLN A 280 11.76 -21.70 -37.47
CA GLN A 280 10.85 -21.29 -38.54
C GLN A 280 10.05 -20.10 -38.02
N LEU A 281 10.22 -18.94 -38.66
CA LEU A 281 9.67 -17.66 -38.18
C LEU A 281 8.15 -17.69 -37.98
N ARG A 282 7.43 -18.49 -38.78
CA ARG A 282 5.98 -18.71 -38.65
C ARG A 282 5.59 -19.16 -37.23
N TRP A 283 6.36 -20.07 -36.62
CA TRP A 283 6.08 -20.63 -35.29
C TRP A 283 6.55 -19.73 -34.14
N VAL A 284 7.19 -18.60 -34.47
CA VAL A 284 7.54 -17.54 -33.52
C VAL A 284 6.50 -16.42 -33.58
N ILE A 285 6.16 -15.97 -34.80
CA ILE A 285 5.21 -14.88 -35.01
C ILE A 285 3.81 -15.26 -34.52
N LEU A 286 3.35 -16.49 -34.77
CA LEU A 286 2.00 -16.91 -34.36
C LEU A 286 1.78 -16.82 -32.84
N PRO A 287 2.59 -17.45 -31.96
CA PRO A 287 2.46 -17.26 -30.52
C PRO A 287 2.59 -15.82 -30.08
N VAL A 288 3.52 -15.05 -30.67
CA VAL A 288 3.69 -13.65 -30.32
C VAL A 288 2.41 -12.86 -30.61
N LEU A 289 1.82 -13.03 -31.79
CA LEU A 289 0.57 -12.35 -32.15
C LEU A 289 -0.60 -12.80 -31.28
N THR A 290 -0.76 -14.10 -31.02
CA THR A 290 -1.85 -14.59 -30.15
C THR A 290 -1.70 -14.08 -28.73
N CYS A 291 -0.50 -14.10 -28.18
CA CYS A 291 -0.19 -13.56 -26.86
C CYS A 291 -0.44 -12.05 -26.78
N SER A 292 0.08 -11.25 -27.72
CA SER A 292 -0.13 -9.80 -27.72
C SER A 292 -1.62 -9.44 -27.85
N PHE A 293 -2.35 -10.09 -28.74
CA PHE A 293 -3.79 -9.84 -28.91
C PHE A 293 -4.58 -10.26 -27.67
N SER A 294 -4.22 -11.37 -27.03
CA SER A 294 -4.82 -11.84 -25.78
C SER A 294 -4.59 -10.84 -24.64
N VAL A 295 -3.36 -10.37 -24.44
CA VAL A 295 -3.01 -9.39 -23.40
C VAL A 295 -3.77 -8.08 -23.64
N ILE A 296 -3.74 -7.53 -24.85
CA ILE A 296 -4.47 -6.28 -25.17
C ILE A 296 -5.98 -6.44 -24.92
N ALA A 297 -6.56 -7.57 -25.33
CA ALA A 297 -7.97 -7.85 -25.11
C ALA A 297 -8.30 -7.95 -23.61
N THR A 298 -7.49 -8.64 -22.82
CA THR A 298 -7.69 -8.74 -21.37
C THR A 298 -7.51 -7.40 -20.69
N THR A 299 -6.41 -6.68 -20.94
CA THR A 299 -6.20 -5.34 -20.37
C THR A 299 -7.35 -4.39 -20.72
N GLY A 300 -7.89 -4.49 -21.94
CA GLY A 300 -9.05 -3.72 -22.35
C GLY A 300 -10.34 -4.08 -21.62
N LEU A 301 -10.58 -5.37 -21.40
CA LEU A 301 -11.72 -5.83 -20.60
C LEU A 301 -11.61 -5.35 -19.15
N LEU A 302 -10.41 -5.45 -18.56
CA LEU A 302 -10.14 -4.96 -17.21
C LEU A 302 -10.40 -3.45 -17.09
N GLY A 303 -9.88 -2.65 -18.02
CA GLY A 303 -10.13 -1.21 -18.07
C GLY A 303 -11.61 -0.86 -18.29
N MET A 304 -12.33 -1.65 -19.09
CA MET A 304 -13.76 -1.43 -19.34
C MET A 304 -14.63 -1.69 -18.11
N PHE A 305 -14.27 -2.69 -17.29
CA PHE A 305 -14.96 -3.01 -16.03
C PHE A 305 -14.41 -2.24 -14.83
N GLY A 306 -13.43 -1.34 -15.03
CA GLY A 306 -12.84 -0.55 -13.96
C GLY A 306 -12.07 -1.37 -12.92
N TRP A 307 -11.52 -2.53 -13.30
CA TRP A 307 -10.70 -3.34 -12.38
C TRP A 307 -9.33 -2.69 -12.21
N GLU A 308 -8.96 -2.44 -10.96
CA GLU A 308 -7.69 -1.85 -10.59
C GLU A 308 -6.61 -2.94 -10.49
N VAL A 309 -5.44 -2.65 -11.05
CA VAL A 309 -4.26 -3.49 -10.90
C VAL A 309 -3.54 -3.08 -9.62
N THR A 310 -3.31 -4.05 -8.75
CA THR A 310 -2.60 -3.92 -7.48
C THR A 310 -1.17 -4.43 -7.57
N VAL A 311 -0.38 -4.25 -6.51
CA VAL A 311 0.98 -4.83 -6.38
C VAL A 311 0.98 -6.33 -6.70
N ILE A 312 0.01 -7.08 -6.15
CA ILE A 312 -0.11 -8.53 -6.34
C ILE A 312 -0.45 -8.89 -7.80
N SER A 313 -1.36 -8.15 -8.42
CA SER A 313 -1.83 -8.45 -9.77
C SER A 313 -0.96 -7.86 -10.87
N SER A 314 0.04 -7.03 -10.54
CA SER A 314 0.99 -6.41 -11.50
C SER A 314 1.69 -7.40 -12.44
N ASN A 315 1.83 -8.67 -12.05
CA ASN A 315 2.48 -9.70 -12.87
C ASN A 315 1.56 -10.38 -13.90
N PHE A 316 0.28 -10.01 -13.96
CA PHE A 316 -0.72 -10.73 -14.76
C PHE A 316 -0.36 -10.80 -16.25
N ILE A 317 0.24 -9.75 -16.81
CA ILE A 317 0.68 -9.70 -18.22
C ILE A 317 1.65 -10.86 -18.49
N SER A 318 2.68 -11.01 -17.67
CA SER A 318 3.69 -12.05 -17.85
C SER A 318 3.12 -13.45 -17.70
N LEU A 319 2.26 -13.67 -16.70
CA LEU A 319 1.58 -14.96 -16.52
C LEU A 319 0.69 -15.28 -17.71
N GLN A 320 -0.04 -14.29 -18.22
CA GLN A 320 -0.91 -14.46 -19.37
C GLN A 320 -0.14 -14.73 -20.67
N LEU A 321 1.01 -14.08 -20.89
CA LEU A 321 1.91 -14.38 -22.01
C LEU A 321 2.34 -15.86 -22.00
N ILE A 322 2.74 -16.38 -20.83
CA ILE A 322 3.19 -17.77 -20.66
C ILE A 322 2.03 -18.74 -20.91
N ILE A 323 0.85 -18.48 -20.32
CA ILE A 323 -0.32 -19.36 -20.45
C ILE A 323 -0.83 -19.37 -21.90
N THR A 324 -0.99 -18.21 -22.53
CA THR A 324 -1.43 -18.10 -23.93
C THR A 324 -0.44 -18.79 -24.87
N MET A 325 0.86 -18.63 -24.61
CA MET A 325 1.90 -19.30 -25.37
C MET A 325 1.80 -20.82 -25.22
N ALA A 326 1.60 -21.35 -24.01
CA ALA A 326 1.50 -22.78 -23.77
C ALA A 326 0.38 -23.42 -24.61
N ILE A 327 -0.81 -22.79 -24.63
CA ILE A 327 -1.95 -23.25 -25.45
C ILE A 327 -1.59 -23.18 -26.95
N THR A 328 -0.97 -22.08 -27.39
CA THR A 328 -0.60 -21.90 -28.79
C THR A 328 0.47 -22.91 -29.23
N ILE A 329 1.45 -23.23 -28.38
CA ILE A 329 2.48 -24.26 -28.64
C ILE A 329 1.83 -25.62 -28.86
N HIS A 330 0.86 -25.99 -28.03
CA HIS A 330 0.12 -27.24 -28.17
C HIS A 330 -0.57 -27.36 -29.53
N LEU A 331 -1.20 -26.29 -30.03
CA LEU A 331 -1.76 -26.23 -31.37
C LEU A 331 -0.69 -26.32 -32.47
N ILE A 332 0.42 -25.61 -32.33
CA ILE A 332 1.53 -25.64 -33.29
C ILE A 332 2.12 -27.04 -33.41
N VAL A 333 2.42 -27.68 -32.27
CA VAL A 333 3.00 -29.02 -32.25
C VAL A 333 2.04 -30.02 -32.88
N ARG A 334 0.74 -29.93 -32.59
CA ARG A 334 -0.26 -30.81 -33.21
C ARG A 334 -0.37 -30.59 -34.71
N TYR A 335 -0.38 -29.34 -35.18
CA TYR A 335 -0.35 -29.04 -36.61
C TYR A 335 0.90 -29.62 -37.27
N ARG A 336 2.09 -29.44 -36.68
CA ARG A 336 3.37 -29.97 -37.19
C ARG A 336 3.35 -31.50 -37.26
N GLU A 337 2.78 -32.16 -36.25
CA GLU A 337 2.61 -33.61 -36.21
C GLU A 337 1.71 -34.12 -37.34
N LEU A 338 0.55 -33.48 -37.55
CA LEU A 338 -0.37 -33.84 -38.63
C LEU A 338 0.23 -33.58 -40.01
N ALA A 339 0.92 -32.44 -40.19
CA ALA A 339 1.60 -32.13 -41.45
C ALA A 339 2.67 -33.17 -41.81
N ARG A 340 3.33 -33.76 -40.80
CA ARG A 340 4.34 -34.81 -40.97
C ARG A 340 3.72 -36.19 -41.22
N THR A 341 2.73 -36.58 -40.43
CA THR A 341 2.14 -37.93 -40.46
C THR A 341 1.11 -38.09 -41.58
N GLN A 342 0.53 -36.99 -42.06
CA GLN A 342 -0.50 -36.95 -43.09
C GLN A 342 -0.11 -35.92 -44.18
N PRO A 343 0.97 -36.18 -44.94
CA PRO A 343 1.52 -35.23 -45.90
C PRO A 343 0.61 -34.96 -47.11
N ASP A 344 -0.42 -35.77 -47.35
CA ASP A 344 -1.35 -35.57 -48.46
C ASP A 344 -2.50 -34.62 -48.14
N LYS A 345 -2.76 -34.34 -46.85
CA LYS A 345 -3.80 -33.39 -46.45
C LYS A 345 -3.44 -31.96 -46.84
N ASN A 346 -4.43 -31.23 -47.34
CA ASN A 346 -4.31 -29.81 -47.68
C ASN A 346 -4.25 -28.95 -46.39
N GLN A 347 -3.97 -27.65 -46.55
CA GLN A 347 -3.84 -26.72 -45.41
C GLN A 347 -5.12 -26.64 -44.57
N HIS A 348 -6.28 -26.64 -45.23
CA HIS A 348 -7.56 -26.49 -44.58
C HIS A 348 -7.86 -27.67 -43.63
N ASP A 349 -7.71 -28.90 -44.12
CA ASP A 349 -7.97 -30.11 -43.35
C ASP A 349 -6.99 -30.28 -42.19
N LEU A 350 -5.72 -29.89 -42.39
CA LEU A 350 -4.72 -29.90 -41.32
C LEU A 350 -5.09 -28.93 -40.18
N VAL A 351 -5.53 -27.71 -40.51
CA VAL A 351 -5.94 -26.71 -39.51
C VAL A 351 -7.22 -27.17 -38.79
N LEU A 352 -8.23 -27.66 -39.54
CA LEU A 352 -9.48 -28.14 -38.97
C LEU A 352 -9.25 -29.30 -37.99
N ASP A 353 -8.47 -30.30 -38.40
CA ASP A 353 -8.20 -31.47 -37.56
C ASP A 353 -7.33 -31.11 -36.34
N THR A 354 -6.43 -30.13 -36.48
CA THR A 354 -5.65 -29.59 -35.35
C THR A 354 -6.58 -28.99 -34.29
N VAL A 355 -7.45 -28.08 -34.68
CA VAL A 355 -8.30 -27.34 -33.74
C VAL A 355 -9.35 -28.24 -33.10
N VAL A 356 -10.00 -29.11 -33.89
CA VAL A 356 -11.02 -30.04 -33.37
C VAL A 356 -10.42 -31.02 -32.37
N PHE A 357 -9.19 -31.50 -32.62
CA PHE A 357 -8.53 -32.42 -31.69
C PHE A 357 -8.05 -31.71 -30.42
N MET A 358 -7.46 -30.51 -30.54
CA MET A 358 -6.88 -29.80 -29.40
C MET A 358 -7.90 -29.05 -28.54
N ALA A 359 -9.13 -28.84 -29.02
CA ALA A 359 -10.16 -28.12 -28.27
C ALA A 359 -10.42 -28.71 -26.88
N MET A 360 -10.64 -30.03 -26.77
CA MET A 360 -10.94 -30.65 -25.46
C MET A 360 -9.74 -30.66 -24.50
N PRO A 361 -8.52 -31.08 -24.91
CA PRO A 361 -7.35 -31.01 -24.04
C PRO A 361 -7.06 -29.59 -23.54
N CYS A 362 -7.10 -28.59 -24.42
CA CYS A 362 -6.84 -27.21 -24.03
C CYS A 362 -7.95 -26.63 -23.16
N LEU A 363 -9.22 -26.97 -23.41
CA LEU A 363 -10.34 -26.57 -22.57
C LEU A 363 -10.18 -27.11 -21.15
N TYR A 364 -9.85 -28.40 -20.98
CA TYR A 364 -9.64 -28.96 -19.65
C TYR A 364 -8.45 -28.33 -18.92
N ALA A 365 -7.33 -28.11 -19.62
CA ALA A 365 -6.18 -27.41 -19.05
C ALA A 365 -6.58 -26.01 -18.54
N VAL A 366 -7.30 -25.25 -19.36
CA VAL A 366 -7.80 -23.92 -18.98
C VAL A 366 -8.81 -23.97 -17.84
N LEU A 367 -9.76 -24.91 -17.84
CA LEU A 367 -10.71 -25.08 -16.75
C LEU A 367 -10.01 -25.40 -15.42
N THR A 368 -8.96 -26.23 -15.43
CA THR A 368 -8.18 -26.50 -14.21
C THR A 368 -7.39 -25.28 -13.76
N THR A 369 -6.87 -24.47 -14.68
CA THR A 369 -6.20 -23.21 -14.35
C THR A 369 -7.19 -22.18 -13.78
N ILE A 370 -8.38 -22.06 -14.36
CA ILE A 370 -9.47 -21.22 -13.85
C ILE A 370 -9.85 -21.70 -12.44
N ALA A 371 -10.01 -23.00 -12.20
CA ALA A 371 -10.31 -23.52 -10.87
C ALA A 371 -9.23 -23.14 -9.84
N GLY A 372 -7.94 -23.18 -10.22
CA GLY A 372 -6.84 -22.78 -9.35
C GLY A 372 -6.78 -21.27 -9.07
N PHE A 373 -7.06 -20.40 -10.05
CA PHE A 373 -7.15 -18.96 -9.79
C PHE A 373 -8.42 -18.58 -9.05
N SER A 374 -9.55 -19.22 -9.38
CA SER A 374 -10.82 -18.99 -8.70
C SER A 374 -10.79 -19.43 -7.24
N SER A 375 -9.91 -20.35 -6.81
CA SER A 375 -9.77 -20.64 -5.38
C SER A 375 -9.21 -19.46 -4.58
N LEU A 376 -8.49 -18.52 -5.22
CA LEU A 376 -7.97 -17.30 -4.58
C LEU A 376 -9.09 -16.33 -4.18
N ILE A 377 -10.28 -16.45 -4.78
CA ILE A 377 -11.47 -15.65 -4.44
C ILE A 377 -11.92 -15.92 -2.99
N LEU A 378 -11.51 -17.06 -2.41
CA LEU A 378 -11.84 -17.44 -1.03
C LEU A 378 -10.76 -17.02 -0.01
N SER A 379 -9.76 -16.21 -0.40
CA SER A 379 -8.59 -15.88 0.44
C SER A 379 -8.85 -14.85 1.54
N GLY A 380 -9.95 -14.10 1.48
CA GLY A 380 -10.23 -13.01 2.44
C GLY A 380 -9.31 -11.80 2.29
N ILE A 381 -8.53 -11.71 1.22
CA ILE A 381 -7.61 -10.59 0.95
C ILE A 381 -7.99 -9.98 -0.40
N LEU A 382 -8.53 -8.76 -0.38
CA LEU A 382 -9.16 -8.13 -1.56
C LEU A 382 -8.26 -8.13 -2.82
N PRO A 383 -6.96 -7.81 -2.76
CA PRO A 383 -6.10 -7.84 -3.93
C PRO A 383 -5.88 -9.26 -4.49
N VAL A 384 -5.88 -10.27 -3.62
CA VAL A 384 -5.75 -11.69 -4.01
C VAL A 384 -7.04 -12.18 -4.65
N ILE A 385 -8.19 -11.75 -4.13
CA ILE A 385 -9.51 -12.02 -4.72
C ILE A 385 -9.60 -11.42 -6.13
N ASN A 386 -9.27 -10.14 -6.26
CA ASN A 386 -9.27 -9.43 -7.54
C ASN A 386 -8.30 -10.07 -8.54
N PHE A 387 -7.12 -10.50 -8.08
CA PHE A 387 -6.17 -11.24 -8.90
C PHE A 387 -6.73 -12.59 -9.38
N GLY A 388 -7.46 -13.32 -8.52
CA GLY A 388 -8.17 -14.55 -8.88
C GLY A 388 -9.18 -14.33 -10.01
N TRP A 389 -10.03 -13.30 -9.89
CA TRP A 389 -10.97 -12.90 -10.94
C TRP A 389 -10.26 -12.49 -12.24
N MET A 390 -9.24 -11.65 -12.12
CA MET A 390 -8.41 -11.15 -13.23
C MET A 390 -7.79 -12.29 -14.04
N MET A 391 -7.16 -13.25 -13.37
CA MET A 391 -6.50 -14.37 -14.04
C MET A 391 -7.52 -15.36 -14.63
N SER A 392 -8.63 -15.63 -13.95
CA SER A 392 -9.70 -16.49 -14.49
C SER A 392 -10.32 -15.90 -15.77
N ALA A 393 -10.57 -14.58 -15.80
CA ALA A 393 -11.00 -13.87 -17.00
C ALA A 393 -9.91 -13.88 -18.09
N GLY A 394 -8.67 -13.56 -17.72
CA GLY A 394 -7.51 -13.49 -18.61
C GLY A 394 -7.22 -14.81 -19.33
N VAL A 395 -7.23 -15.93 -18.60
CA VAL A 395 -7.04 -17.27 -19.18
C VAL A 395 -8.20 -17.67 -20.09
N SER A 396 -9.44 -17.28 -19.74
CA SER A 396 -10.61 -17.49 -20.60
C SER A 396 -10.49 -16.75 -21.93
N VAL A 397 -10.08 -15.48 -21.89
CA VAL A 397 -9.79 -14.66 -23.08
C VAL A 397 -8.65 -15.29 -23.87
N SER A 398 -7.61 -15.77 -23.20
CA SER A 398 -6.46 -16.44 -23.83
C SER A 398 -6.87 -17.67 -24.63
N LEU A 399 -7.75 -18.51 -24.08
CA LEU A 399 -8.31 -19.66 -24.78
C LEU A 399 -9.10 -19.21 -26.01
N LEU A 400 -10.03 -18.28 -25.84
CA LEU A 400 -10.87 -17.76 -26.93
C LEU A 400 -10.03 -17.18 -28.07
N MET A 401 -9.11 -16.27 -27.72
CA MET A 401 -8.23 -15.60 -28.68
C MET A 401 -7.33 -16.58 -29.41
N THR A 402 -6.77 -17.57 -28.70
CA THR A 402 -5.92 -18.59 -29.33
C THR A 402 -6.72 -19.42 -30.33
N PHE A 403 -7.91 -19.89 -29.94
CA PHE A 403 -8.74 -20.76 -30.78
C PHE A 403 -9.44 -20.03 -31.94
N LEU A 404 -9.57 -18.71 -31.89
CA LEU A 404 -10.05 -17.90 -33.00
C LEU A 404 -8.89 -17.47 -33.93
N LEU A 405 -7.82 -16.90 -33.36
CA LEU A 405 -6.75 -16.27 -34.12
C LEU A 405 -5.83 -17.30 -34.78
N PHE A 406 -5.47 -18.39 -34.08
CA PHE A 406 -4.58 -19.42 -34.62
C PHE A 406 -5.08 -20.03 -35.95
N PRO A 407 -6.30 -20.60 -36.03
CA PRO A 407 -6.79 -21.18 -37.28
C PRO A 407 -7.00 -20.14 -38.38
N ALA A 408 -7.52 -18.96 -38.03
CA ALA A 408 -7.80 -17.91 -39.01
C ALA A 408 -6.51 -17.37 -39.65
N LEU A 409 -5.44 -17.18 -38.85
CA LEU A 409 -4.11 -16.83 -39.35
C LEU A 409 -3.48 -17.97 -40.15
N GLN A 410 -3.59 -19.23 -39.69
CA GLN A 410 -2.99 -20.36 -40.40
C GLN A 410 -3.54 -20.56 -41.81
N LEU A 411 -4.82 -20.25 -42.06
CA LEU A 411 -5.38 -20.32 -43.40
C LEU A 411 -4.84 -19.26 -44.38
N GLN A 412 -4.22 -18.20 -43.89
CA GLN A 412 -3.60 -17.19 -44.76
C GLN A 412 -2.25 -17.63 -45.31
N PHE A 413 -1.71 -18.75 -44.81
CA PHE A 413 -0.42 -19.27 -45.22
C PHE A 413 -0.55 -20.62 -45.94
N ASN A 414 0.36 -20.87 -46.88
CA ASN A 414 0.51 -22.19 -47.48
C ASN A 414 0.97 -23.23 -46.45
N LYS A 415 0.62 -24.49 -46.68
CA LYS A 415 1.09 -25.64 -45.91
C LYS A 415 2.61 -25.57 -45.69
N LEU A 416 3.04 -25.77 -44.45
CA LEU A 416 4.45 -25.75 -44.06
C LEU A 416 4.85 -27.07 -43.41
N MET A 417 5.82 -27.75 -44.02
CA MET A 417 6.39 -28.95 -43.43
C MET A 417 7.29 -28.58 -42.24
N PRO A 418 7.27 -29.38 -41.15
CA PRO A 418 8.09 -29.10 -39.98
C PRO A 418 9.58 -29.28 -40.29
N ASN A 419 10.40 -28.33 -39.83
CA ASN A 419 11.84 -28.53 -39.74
C ASN A 419 12.13 -29.38 -38.48
N LEU A 420 12.85 -30.50 -38.63
CA LEU A 420 13.18 -31.44 -37.55
C LEU A 420 14.68 -31.42 -37.18
N SER A 421 15.42 -30.42 -37.64
CA SER A 421 16.88 -30.38 -37.48
C SER A 421 17.35 -30.21 -36.04
N PHE A 422 16.49 -29.76 -35.13
CA PHE A 422 16.76 -29.69 -33.71
C PHE A 422 16.49 -31.05 -33.04
N GLU A 423 15.29 -31.60 -33.23
CA GLU A 423 14.84 -32.88 -32.67
C GLU A 423 15.72 -34.05 -33.12
N ASN A 424 16.24 -34.01 -34.36
CA ASN A 424 17.18 -35.02 -34.87
C ASN A 424 18.59 -34.91 -34.27
N ARG A 425 18.99 -33.73 -33.76
CA ARG A 425 20.30 -33.50 -33.14
C ARG A 425 20.29 -33.66 -31.62
N PHE A 426 19.18 -33.35 -30.98
CA PHE A 426 19.02 -33.37 -29.53
C PHE A 426 17.76 -34.15 -29.13
N SER A 427 17.94 -35.41 -28.73
CA SER A 427 16.86 -36.29 -28.25
C SER A 427 16.75 -36.28 -26.73
N LEU A 428 16.50 -35.11 -26.13
CA LEU A 428 16.39 -34.95 -24.66
C LEU A 428 15.40 -35.95 -24.03
N THR A 429 14.26 -36.18 -24.68
CA THR A 429 13.24 -37.13 -24.22
C THR A 429 13.76 -38.56 -24.09
N LEU A 430 14.60 -39.00 -25.03
CA LEU A 430 15.22 -40.32 -25.00
C LEU A 430 16.27 -40.42 -23.88
N VAL A 431 17.02 -39.35 -23.63
CA VAL A 431 17.98 -39.27 -22.54
C VAL A 431 17.26 -39.40 -21.20
N PHE A 432 16.20 -38.62 -20.98
CA PHE A 432 15.39 -38.70 -19.76
C PHE A 432 14.72 -40.06 -19.60
N SER A 433 14.14 -40.64 -20.65
CA SER A 433 13.54 -41.98 -20.60
C SER A 433 14.57 -43.03 -20.18
N ARG A 434 15.75 -43.08 -20.82
CA ARG A 434 16.80 -44.04 -20.45
C ARG A 434 17.31 -43.84 -19.02
N PHE A 435 17.40 -42.58 -18.58
CA PHE A 435 17.81 -42.26 -17.22
C PHE A 435 16.77 -42.73 -16.20
N THR A 436 15.50 -42.42 -16.43
CA THR A 436 14.38 -42.83 -15.56
C THR A 436 14.23 -44.36 -15.54
N ASP A 437 14.35 -45.04 -16.69
CA ASP A 437 14.31 -46.50 -16.76
C ASP A 437 15.44 -47.16 -15.96
N ARG A 438 16.64 -46.55 -15.97
CA ARG A 438 17.81 -47.09 -15.29
C ARG A 438 17.84 -46.80 -13.78
N TYR A 439 17.35 -45.64 -13.36
CA TYR A 439 17.48 -45.15 -11.98
C TYR A 439 16.14 -44.88 -11.28
N GLY A 440 15.02 -45.41 -11.79
CA GLY A 440 13.66 -45.11 -11.31
C GLY A 440 13.47 -45.19 -9.79
N ASN A 441 13.92 -46.27 -9.14
CA ASN A 441 13.82 -46.41 -7.68
C ASN A 441 14.64 -45.34 -6.94
N GLY A 442 15.81 -44.98 -7.46
CA GLY A 442 16.64 -43.91 -6.90
C GLY A 442 15.95 -42.54 -7.02
N ILE A 443 15.28 -42.28 -8.14
CA ILE A 443 14.49 -41.05 -8.37
C ILE A 443 13.33 -40.98 -7.37
N LEU A 444 12.64 -42.09 -7.11
CA LEU A 444 11.54 -42.13 -6.13
C LEU A 444 12.03 -41.85 -4.71
N TRP A 445 13.12 -42.50 -4.28
CA TRP A 445 13.71 -42.22 -2.96
C TRP A 445 14.19 -40.77 -2.83
N PHE A 446 14.85 -40.26 -3.86
CA PHE A 446 15.29 -38.86 -3.90
C PHE A 446 14.10 -37.89 -3.85
N SER A 447 13.03 -38.16 -4.61
CA SER A 447 11.82 -37.33 -4.62
C SER A 447 11.10 -37.36 -3.27
N ALA A 448 11.05 -38.52 -2.61
CA ALA A 448 10.49 -38.65 -1.27
C ALA A 448 11.33 -37.89 -0.23
N LEU A 449 12.66 -37.97 -0.32
CA LEU A 449 13.56 -37.19 0.53
C LEU A 449 13.36 -35.69 0.32
N LEU A 450 13.28 -35.25 -0.94
CA LEU A 450 13.06 -33.85 -1.29
C LEU A 450 11.70 -33.37 -0.77
N LEU A 451 10.65 -34.19 -0.88
CA LEU A 451 9.33 -33.90 -0.32
C LEU A 451 9.39 -33.72 1.21
N ILE A 452 10.11 -34.60 1.93
CA ILE A 452 10.30 -34.47 3.39
C ILE A 452 11.02 -33.16 3.73
N ILE A 453 12.11 -32.85 3.01
CA ILE A 453 12.86 -31.61 3.21
C ILE A 453 11.97 -30.39 2.93
N SER A 454 11.17 -30.41 1.85
CA SER A 454 10.22 -29.35 1.53
C SER A 454 9.13 -29.20 2.58
N MET A 455 8.62 -30.29 3.16
CA MET A 455 7.66 -30.22 4.26
C MET A 455 8.28 -29.61 5.52
N ILE A 456 9.50 -30.01 5.89
CA ILE A 456 10.24 -29.40 7.01
C ILE A 456 10.48 -27.91 6.73
N GLY A 457 10.89 -27.55 5.52
CA GLY A 457 11.06 -26.15 5.11
C GLY A 457 9.75 -25.36 5.21
N GLY A 458 8.64 -25.95 4.78
CA GLY A 458 7.30 -25.35 4.87
C GLY A 458 6.89 -25.03 6.30
N THR A 459 7.24 -25.87 7.28
CA THR A 459 6.95 -25.61 8.71
C THR A 459 7.77 -24.47 9.32
N ARG A 460 8.77 -23.95 8.60
CA ARG A 460 9.62 -22.83 9.05
C ARG A 460 9.31 -21.51 8.34
N LEU A 461 8.26 -21.45 7.55
CA LEU A 461 7.81 -20.20 6.94
C LEU A 461 7.31 -19.25 8.04
N MET A 462 7.95 -18.11 8.19
CA MET A 462 7.43 -16.99 8.97
C MET A 462 6.54 -16.14 8.07
N VAL A 463 5.38 -15.74 8.59
CA VAL A 463 4.46 -14.83 7.91
C VAL A 463 4.76 -13.43 8.45
N GLU A 464 5.42 -12.62 7.63
CA GLU A 464 5.77 -11.23 7.96
C GLU A 464 5.36 -10.35 6.78
N ASN A 465 4.75 -9.20 7.09
CA ASN A 465 4.31 -8.22 6.10
C ASN A 465 5.04 -6.90 6.34
N SER A 466 6.37 -6.95 6.26
CA SER A 466 7.24 -5.78 6.34
C SER A 466 7.25 -5.08 4.99
N PHE A 467 6.64 -3.89 4.93
CA PHE A 467 6.47 -3.15 3.69
C PHE A 467 7.80 -2.67 3.11
N ILE A 468 8.77 -2.32 3.96
CA ILE A 468 10.11 -1.88 3.55
C ILE A 468 10.84 -2.99 2.77
N ASP A 469 10.60 -4.26 3.07
CA ASP A 469 11.25 -5.41 2.43
C ASP A 469 10.74 -5.69 1.00
N TYR A 470 9.68 -5.02 0.56
CA TYR A 470 9.23 -5.07 -0.83
C TYR A 470 10.18 -4.32 -1.77
N PHE A 471 11.02 -3.44 -1.22
CA PHE A 471 11.94 -2.61 -1.97
C PHE A 471 13.38 -3.10 -1.83
N LYS A 472 14.16 -2.93 -2.90
CA LYS A 472 15.60 -3.24 -2.83
C LYS A 472 16.29 -2.24 -1.91
N GLU A 473 17.29 -2.70 -1.17
CA GLU A 473 18.12 -1.87 -0.27
C GLU A 473 18.78 -0.66 -0.96
N SER A 474 18.94 -0.70 -2.29
CA SER A 474 19.52 0.38 -3.09
C SER A 474 18.53 1.49 -3.48
N THR A 475 17.25 1.36 -3.16
CA THR A 475 16.22 2.33 -3.52
C THR A 475 16.14 3.47 -2.49
N GLU A 476 15.77 4.66 -2.94
CA GLU A 476 15.59 5.83 -2.08
C GLU A 476 14.55 5.57 -0.98
N ILE A 477 13.42 4.95 -1.34
CA ILE A 477 12.35 4.61 -0.39
C ILE A 477 12.83 3.68 0.73
N TYR A 478 13.61 2.63 0.41
CA TYR A 478 14.18 1.75 1.43
C TYR A 478 15.15 2.50 2.35
N GLN A 479 16.05 3.30 1.77
CA GLN A 479 17.06 4.03 2.53
C GLN A 479 16.43 5.10 3.42
N GLY A 480 15.45 5.83 2.89
CA GLY A 480 14.71 6.86 3.61
C GLY A 480 13.89 6.30 4.76
N LEU A 481 13.06 5.28 4.49
CA LEU A 481 12.26 4.63 5.54
C LEU A 481 13.15 4.05 6.62
N LYS A 482 14.25 3.39 6.26
CA LYS A 482 15.20 2.87 7.25
C LYS A 482 15.78 3.96 8.14
N VAL A 483 16.15 5.12 7.58
CA VAL A 483 16.68 6.24 8.37
C VAL A 483 15.60 6.80 9.30
N ILE A 484 14.37 7.00 8.81
CA ILE A 484 13.28 7.53 9.63
C ILE A 484 12.90 6.53 10.72
N ASP A 485 12.75 5.25 10.39
CA ASP A 485 12.38 4.21 11.34
C ASP A 485 13.42 4.01 12.45
N GLN A 486 14.71 4.05 12.09
CA GLN A 486 15.79 3.79 13.05
C GLN A 486 16.24 5.00 13.86
N LYS A 487 15.93 6.23 13.41
CA LYS A 487 16.46 7.46 14.01
C LYS A 487 15.43 8.52 14.39
N LEU A 488 14.20 8.41 13.92
CA LEU A 488 13.18 9.47 14.01
C LEU A 488 11.80 8.91 14.40
N GLY A 489 11.77 7.83 15.19
CA GLY A 489 10.56 7.40 15.89
C GLY A 489 9.64 6.43 15.15
N GLY A 490 9.91 6.13 13.88
CA GLY A 490 9.08 5.20 13.09
C GLY A 490 8.24 5.85 12.00
N THR A 491 7.90 5.07 10.98
CA THR A 491 6.95 5.45 9.91
C THR A 491 5.63 4.70 9.97
N THR A 492 5.52 3.69 10.84
CA THR A 492 4.30 2.90 11.07
C THR A 492 3.83 3.12 12.50
N THR A 493 2.65 3.70 12.67
CA THR A 493 2.07 3.97 14.00
C THR A 493 1.28 2.76 14.50
N LEU A 494 1.27 2.58 15.82
CA LEU A 494 0.37 1.68 16.53
C LEU A 494 -0.56 2.54 17.39
N ASP A 495 -1.83 2.60 17.02
CA ASP A 495 -2.81 3.40 17.74
C ASP A 495 -3.38 2.58 18.92
N VAL A 496 -3.18 3.08 20.14
CA VAL A 496 -3.75 2.50 21.35
C VAL A 496 -4.89 3.39 21.82
N VAL A 497 -6.12 2.95 21.58
CA VAL A 497 -7.32 3.70 21.96
C VAL A 497 -7.80 3.22 23.32
N LEU A 498 -7.91 4.17 24.26
CA LEU A 498 -8.45 3.93 25.59
C LEU A 498 -9.92 4.36 25.64
N ASN A 499 -10.77 3.46 26.10
CA ASN A 499 -12.18 3.73 26.40
C ASN A 499 -12.36 3.52 27.90
N PHE A 500 -12.74 4.56 28.62
CA PHE A 500 -13.21 4.45 30.00
C PHE A 500 -14.71 4.17 29.96
N GLU A 501 -15.19 3.23 30.78
CA GLU A 501 -16.63 3.07 30.96
C GLU A 501 -17.14 4.27 31.78
N ASP A 502 -18.27 4.86 31.38
CA ASP A 502 -18.82 6.06 32.02
C ASP A 502 -19.38 5.80 33.44
N ASP A 503 -19.34 4.55 33.92
CA ASP A 503 -20.04 4.09 35.14
C ASP A 503 -19.12 3.32 36.10
N GLU A 504 -18.00 3.89 36.57
CA GLU A 504 -17.46 3.52 37.89
C GLU A 504 -16.88 4.80 38.53
N GLU A 505 -17.71 5.49 39.33
CA GLU A 505 -17.21 6.33 40.43
C GLU A 505 -16.11 5.51 41.14
N PRO A 506 -14.90 6.05 41.35
CA PRO A 506 -13.90 5.34 42.14
C PRO A 506 -14.55 5.01 43.48
N GLU A 507 -14.63 3.72 43.83
CA GLU A 507 -14.96 3.33 45.21
C GLU A 507 -14.06 4.18 46.10
N GLU A 508 -14.69 5.05 46.91
CA GLU A 508 -14.05 5.88 47.92
C GLU A 508 -12.91 5.06 48.52
N VAL A 509 -11.66 5.47 48.25
CA VAL A 509 -10.51 4.88 48.91
C VAL A 509 -10.78 5.10 50.38
N SER A 510 -11.19 4.01 51.04
CA SER A 510 -11.64 4.02 52.42
C SER A 510 -10.64 4.79 53.25
N GLU A 511 -11.07 5.93 53.78
CA GLU A 511 -10.33 6.69 54.77
C GLU A 511 -9.96 5.72 55.89
N GLU A 512 -8.69 5.33 55.99
CA GLU A 512 -8.17 4.93 57.29
C GLU A 512 -8.36 6.15 58.19
N PRO A 513 -9.00 6.01 59.36
CA PRO A 513 -9.46 7.17 60.11
C PRO A 513 -8.27 8.03 60.48
N ALA A 514 -8.23 9.23 59.90
CA ALA A 514 -7.33 10.27 60.28
C ALA A 514 -7.50 10.57 61.78
N ASN A 515 -6.36 10.83 62.39
CA ASN A 515 -6.16 11.17 63.78
C ASN A 515 -7.23 12.18 64.29
N PRO A 516 -7.83 12.03 65.50
CA PRO A 516 -8.91 12.91 65.99
C PRO A 516 -8.51 14.36 66.30
N ASP A 517 -7.33 14.80 65.83
CA ASP A 517 -6.73 16.11 66.08
C ASP A 517 -6.40 16.86 64.77
N ALA A 518 -7.02 16.50 63.63
CA ALA A 518 -6.98 17.32 62.42
C ALA A 518 -8.09 18.38 62.49
N ASP A 519 -7.73 19.63 62.24
CA ASP A 519 -8.58 20.81 62.39
C ASP A 519 -9.81 20.75 61.45
N GLU A 520 -10.97 21.24 61.91
CA GLU A 520 -12.25 21.28 61.15
C GLU A 520 -12.16 22.06 59.81
N GLU A 521 -11.05 22.75 59.53
CA GLU A 521 -10.81 23.48 58.27
C GLU A 521 -10.39 22.56 57.10
N GLU A 522 -9.78 21.38 57.34
CA GLU A 522 -9.36 20.46 56.25
C GLU A 522 -10.53 19.64 55.66
N SER A 523 -11.60 19.42 56.43
CA SER A 523 -12.79 18.67 55.99
C SER A 523 -13.77 19.50 55.15
N GLU A 524 -13.88 20.81 55.42
CA GLU A 524 -14.66 21.71 54.56
C GLU A 524 -13.96 21.92 53.20
N GLU A 525 -12.63 21.88 53.16
CA GLU A 525 -11.85 22.01 51.91
C GLU A 525 -12.00 20.79 50.99
N PHE A 526 -12.30 19.60 51.54
CA PHE A 526 -12.54 18.37 50.77
C PHE A 526 -13.97 18.25 50.24
N GLU A 527 -14.98 18.74 50.99
CA GLU A 527 -16.39 18.80 50.53
C GLU A 527 -16.59 19.88 49.44
N ASP A 528 -15.93 21.04 49.54
CA ASP A 528 -15.95 22.06 48.47
C ASP A 528 -15.24 21.57 47.19
N PHE A 529 -14.31 20.61 47.31
CA PHE A 529 -13.55 20.07 46.18
C PHE A 529 -14.33 19.01 45.38
N SER A 530 -15.13 18.17 46.04
CA SER A 530 -15.97 17.18 45.36
C SER A 530 -17.16 17.82 44.66
N GLU A 531 -17.75 18.88 45.23
CA GLU A 531 -18.77 19.70 44.55
C GLU A 531 -18.20 20.40 43.30
N PHE A 532 -16.91 20.78 43.30
CA PHE A 532 -16.23 21.39 42.15
C PHE A 532 -15.90 20.37 41.04
N GLU A 533 -15.59 19.11 41.39
CA GLU A 533 -15.41 18.04 40.39
C GLU A 533 -16.75 17.69 39.70
N GLU A 534 -17.87 17.64 40.45
CA GLU A 534 -19.21 17.47 39.86
C GLU A 534 -19.61 18.67 38.97
N GLU A 535 -19.23 19.89 39.33
CA GLU A 535 -19.52 21.10 38.53
C GLU A 535 -18.69 21.14 37.23
N ILE A 536 -17.46 20.59 37.23
CA ILE A 536 -16.62 20.43 36.02
C ILE A 536 -17.14 19.33 35.09
N GLU A 537 -17.68 18.23 35.63
CA GLU A 537 -18.30 17.17 34.80
C GLU A 537 -19.64 17.61 34.19
N ALA A 538 -20.33 18.57 34.81
CA ALA A 538 -21.62 19.08 34.35
C ALA A 538 -21.54 20.13 33.21
N GLU A 539 -20.37 20.74 32.97
CA GLU A 539 -20.17 21.64 31.83
C GLU A 539 -19.86 20.84 30.54
N GLU A 540 -20.74 20.93 29.54
CA GLU A 540 -20.62 20.25 28.25
C GLU A 540 -19.30 20.62 27.52
N GLY A 541 -18.26 19.81 27.75
CA GLY A 541 -17.00 19.85 27.02
C GLY A 541 -16.29 18.50 27.15
N GLY A 542 -16.39 17.63 26.14
CA GLY A 542 -15.82 16.26 26.13
C GLY A 542 -14.30 16.15 26.32
N ALA A 543 -13.62 17.27 26.57
CA ALA A 543 -12.22 17.39 26.89
C ALA A 543 -11.89 17.24 28.35
N GLN A 544 -12.65 17.90 29.23
CA GLN A 544 -12.45 17.85 30.68
C GLN A 544 -12.62 16.43 31.21
N TYR A 545 -13.36 15.58 30.47
CA TYR A 545 -13.40 14.13 30.64
C TYR A 545 -12.00 13.50 30.82
N TRP A 546 -11.01 13.89 30.02
CA TRP A 546 -9.67 13.28 30.13
C TRP A 546 -8.86 13.87 31.28
N PHE A 547 -9.04 15.14 31.61
CA PHE A 547 -8.24 15.95 32.54
C PHE A 547 -8.50 15.71 34.03
N THR A 548 -8.80 14.46 34.42
CA THR A 548 -8.87 14.05 35.83
C THR A 548 -7.57 13.36 36.28
N SER A 549 -7.18 13.55 37.53
CA SER A 549 -5.95 12.94 38.09
C SER A 549 -5.93 11.40 37.93
N TYR A 550 -7.07 10.74 38.15
CA TYR A 550 -7.19 9.28 38.02
C TYR A 550 -6.95 8.79 36.58
N ARG A 551 -7.64 9.38 35.59
CA ARG A 551 -7.51 8.98 34.18
C ARG A 551 -6.10 9.27 33.66
N MET A 552 -5.50 10.37 34.10
CA MET A 552 -4.12 10.72 33.77
C MET A 552 -3.07 9.78 34.36
N GLU A 553 -3.27 9.32 35.60
CA GLU A 553 -2.37 8.33 36.21
C GLU A 553 -2.41 7.00 35.44
N GLN A 554 -3.60 6.54 35.04
CA GLN A 554 -3.72 5.33 34.21
C GLN A 554 -3.08 5.50 32.83
N LEU A 555 -3.32 6.64 32.17
CA LEU A 555 -2.72 6.96 30.88
C LEU A 555 -1.18 6.99 30.97
N GLU A 556 -0.64 7.58 32.03
CA GLU A 556 0.80 7.66 32.26
C GLU A 556 1.40 6.29 32.54
N ALA A 557 0.73 5.45 33.34
CA ALA A 557 1.17 4.08 33.61
C ALA A 557 1.25 3.25 32.31
N LEU A 558 0.23 3.35 31.45
CA LEU A 558 0.23 2.68 30.15
C LEU A 558 1.31 3.23 29.23
N HIS A 559 1.43 4.55 29.14
CA HIS A 559 2.47 5.21 28.33
C HIS A 559 3.86 4.71 28.73
N ASN A 560 4.18 4.71 30.03
CA ASN A 560 5.48 4.26 30.53
C ASN A 560 5.73 2.78 30.23
N TYR A 561 4.70 1.93 30.39
CA TYR A 561 4.81 0.51 30.03
C TYR A 561 5.14 0.30 28.55
N LEU A 562 4.51 1.07 27.65
CA LEU A 562 4.76 0.97 26.21
C LEU A 562 6.14 1.52 25.83
N ASP A 563 6.57 2.61 26.46
CA ASP A 563 7.86 3.28 26.23
C ASP A 563 9.06 2.43 26.73
N GLU A 564 8.84 1.57 27.73
CA GLU A 564 9.84 0.60 28.20
C GLU A 564 10.11 -0.54 27.21
N ILE A 565 9.23 -0.78 26.25
CA ILE A 565 9.35 -1.86 25.26
C ILE A 565 10.14 -1.31 24.05
N PRO A 566 11.39 -1.76 23.82
CA PRO A 566 12.23 -1.22 22.75
C PRO A 566 11.63 -1.37 21.36
N GLU A 567 10.79 -2.39 21.15
CA GLU A 567 10.12 -2.67 19.90
C GLU A 567 8.96 -1.71 19.58
N THR A 568 8.43 -0.97 20.57
CA THR A 568 7.33 0.00 20.36
C THR A 568 7.81 1.24 19.61
N GLY A 569 9.09 1.58 19.72
CA GLY A 569 9.62 2.85 19.19
C GLY A 569 9.14 4.03 20.04
N LYS A 570 8.83 5.16 19.40
CA LYS A 570 8.45 6.38 20.10
C LYS A 570 6.98 6.35 20.54
N VAL A 571 6.73 6.48 21.84
CA VAL A 571 5.36 6.61 22.38
C VAL A 571 4.96 8.07 22.54
N LEU A 572 3.88 8.46 21.88
CA LEU A 572 3.25 9.78 22.03
C LEU A 572 1.83 9.60 22.57
N SER A 573 1.52 10.31 23.65
CA SER A 573 0.17 10.38 24.21
C SER A 573 -0.01 11.68 24.99
N LEU A 574 -1.19 11.89 25.56
CA LEU A 574 -1.40 13.02 26.47
C LEU A 574 -0.42 13.03 27.66
N ALA A 575 0.06 11.85 28.10
CA ALA A 575 1.07 11.74 29.15
C ALA A 575 2.41 12.39 28.75
N THR A 576 2.74 12.43 27.45
CA THR A 576 3.90 13.17 26.95
C THR A 576 3.77 14.65 27.25
N LEU A 577 2.59 15.24 27.00
CA LEU A 577 2.29 16.63 27.33
C LEU A 577 2.36 16.89 28.83
N LEU A 578 1.86 15.95 29.65
CA LEU A 578 1.96 16.04 31.11
C LEU A 578 3.41 16.04 31.61
N LYS A 579 4.25 15.15 31.08
CA LYS A 579 5.68 15.09 31.44
C LYS A 579 6.37 16.42 31.16
N VAL A 580 6.14 16.99 29.98
CA VAL A 580 6.65 18.32 29.62
C VAL A 580 6.08 19.39 30.54
N GLY A 581 4.78 19.35 30.81
CA GLY A 581 4.07 20.21 31.76
C GLY A 581 4.67 20.20 33.16
N ARG A 582 5.07 19.02 33.66
CA ARG A 582 5.76 18.87 34.95
C ARG A 582 7.15 19.50 34.92
N THR A 583 7.90 19.31 33.83
CA THR A 583 9.23 19.90 33.69
C THR A 583 9.20 21.42 33.73
N ILE A 584 8.23 22.04 33.03
CA ILE A 584 8.04 23.50 33.06
C ILE A 584 7.39 24.01 34.36
N ASN A 585 6.81 23.12 35.18
CA ASN A 585 6.24 23.41 36.50
C ASN A 585 7.19 23.07 37.66
N ASP A 586 8.49 23.29 37.48
CA ASP A 586 9.54 22.99 38.49
C ASP A 586 9.52 21.53 39.02
N GLY A 587 9.11 20.58 38.17
CA GLY A 587 9.00 19.16 38.51
C GLY A 587 7.77 18.79 39.33
N LYS A 588 6.83 19.72 39.55
CA LYS A 588 5.59 19.45 40.27
C LYS A 588 4.51 18.91 39.32
N PRO A 589 3.69 17.94 39.76
CA PRO A 589 2.51 17.52 39.01
C PRO A 589 1.61 18.72 38.71
N LEU A 590 0.97 18.71 37.54
CA LEU A 590 -0.12 19.62 37.23
C LEU A 590 -1.34 19.11 37.98
N ASP A 591 -1.91 19.92 38.89
CA ASP A 591 -3.18 19.61 39.55
C ASP A 591 -4.35 19.76 38.56
N ASN A 592 -5.55 19.29 38.95
CA ASN A 592 -6.74 19.35 38.11
C ASN A 592 -7.03 20.79 37.61
N PHE A 593 -6.78 21.80 38.45
CA PHE A 593 -6.96 23.20 38.09
C PHE A 593 -6.00 23.64 36.98
N MET A 594 -4.70 23.32 37.11
CA MET A 594 -3.69 23.64 36.11
C MET A 594 -3.92 22.87 34.81
N LEU A 595 -4.40 21.63 34.89
CA LEU A 595 -4.79 20.84 33.71
C LEU A 595 -5.95 21.50 32.95
N ALA A 596 -7.00 21.91 33.67
CA ALA A 596 -8.13 22.63 33.08
C ALA A 596 -7.72 24.00 32.52
N LEU A 597 -6.84 24.72 33.21
CA LEU A 597 -6.31 26.01 32.76
C LEU A 597 -5.50 25.86 31.47
N VAL A 598 -4.57 24.90 31.42
CA VAL A 598 -3.78 24.59 30.22
C VAL A 598 -4.70 24.25 29.06
N TYR A 599 -5.74 23.43 29.29
CA TYR A 599 -6.70 23.12 28.23
C TYR A 599 -7.46 24.35 27.71
N ASN A 600 -7.97 25.19 28.61
CA ASN A 600 -8.78 26.36 28.25
C ASN A 600 -7.99 27.47 27.55
N GLU A 601 -6.72 27.64 27.93
CA GLU A 601 -5.82 28.65 27.37
C GLU A 601 -5.12 28.16 26.08
N LEU A 602 -5.21 26.87 25.73
CA LEU A 602 -4.68 26.37 24.46
C LEU A 602 -5.41 27.04 23.28
N PRO A 603 -4.68 27.53 22.25
CA PRO A 603 -5.28 27.98 21.01
C PRO A 603 -6.17 26.90 20.39
N GLU A 604 -7.26 27.30 19.72
CA GLU A 604 -8.23 26.36 19.13
C GLU A 604 -7.59 25.33 18.20
N GLU A 605 -6.54 25.72 17.48
CA GLU A 605 -5.79 24.84 16.58
C GLU A 605 -5.15 23.65 17.31
N PHE A 606 -4.66 23.84 18.54
CA PHE A 606 -4.08 22.76 19.34
C PHE A 606 -5.15 21.97 20.09
N ARG A 607 -6.25 22.62 20.51
CA ARG A 607 -7.39 21.92 21.13
C ARG A 607 -8.01 20.86 20.21
N LYS A 608 -8.07 21.14 18.90
CA LYS A 608 -8.58 20.19 17.87
C LYS A 608 -7.67 18.99 17.61
N ILE A 609 -6.41 19.04 18.04
CA ILE A 609 -5.45 17.92 17.89
C ILE A 609 -5.52 17.00 19.11
N ILE A 610 -5.88 17.55 20.27
CA ILE A 610 -5.96 16.82 21.52
C ILE A 610 -7.23 15.95 21.61
N LEU A 611 -8.32 16.34 20.93
CA LEU A 611 -9.63 15.67 20.96
C LEU A 611 -10.38 15.65 19.64
#